data_AF-A0A924TQM2-F1
#
_entry.id   AF-A0A924TQM2-F1
#
_cell.length_a   1.000
_cell.length_b   1.000
_cell.length_c   1.000
_cell.angle_alpha   90.00
_cell.angle_beta   90.00
_cell.angle_gamma   90.00
#
_symmetry.space_group_name_H-M   'P 1'
#
loop_
_entity.id
_entity.type
_entity.pdbx_description
1 polymer ?
#
loop_
_entity_poly.entity_id
_entity_poly.type
_entity_poly.pdbx_seq_one_letter_code
_entity_poly.pdbx_strand_id
1 'polypeptide(L)'
;DPAAKAALLEAGNALLAEAARLRSGRTQPASDRWGHHKRRLLAHAQALGWLLGDRATADPLLDAAAGLADSGFAGFQAPACLTLAETVRLCHEGDPPVPDARVDKALHQAQQAAHNVQDPTFCARTTARINTLRRHWWPAFALEARAQRLPEARHGVEFNALHRVGQAYDGRRPRGQPSPAPQGNAQNLAALQALYPRPWAVFVRPNDADRPLEPDDAVAVPDPGLLPLIAARMAAEVMARADGAPLSAGRLRLLRSLVPYALPNATALDTVLARLVLAQARRDEPVDAAEVSALRAALDGRPTTATPLTDAEPLTRRPVPQLPS
;
A
#
# COMPACT_ATOMS: atom_id res chain seq x y z
N ASP A 1 -5.67 15.08 -26.77
CA ASP A 1 -6.78 16.02 -26.64
C ASP A 1 -6.38 17.17 -25.70
N PRO A 2 -6.24 18.40 -26.22
CA PRO A 2 -5.90 19.58 -25.43
C PRO A 2 -6.93 19.93 -24.34
N ALA A 3 -8.23 19.69 -24.57
CA ALA A 3 -9.28 20.02 -23.61
C ALA A 3 -9.21 19.10 -22.38
N ALA A 4 -9.01 17.80 -22.60
CA ALA A 4 -8.78 16.83 -21.53
C ALA A 4 -7.54 17.17 -20.69
N LYS A 5 -6.44 17.63 -21.33
CA LYS A 5 -5.24 18.08 -20.62
C LYS A 5 -5.53 19.31 -19.76
N ALA A 6 -6.25 20.32 -20.28
CA ALA A 6 -6.60 21.51 -19.53
C ALA A 6 -7.48 21.19 -18.30
N ALA A 7 -8.48 20.32 -18.47
CA ALA A 7 -9.34 19.87 -17.37
C ALA A 7 -8.56 19.14 -16.26
N LEU A 8 -7.58 18.30 -16.63
CA LEU A 8 -6.70 17.62 -15.67
C LEU A 8 -5.85 18.62 -14.86
N LEU A 9 -5.31 19.64 -15.52
CA LEU A 9 -4.53 20.70 -14.88
C LEU A 9 -5.39 21.52 -13.90
N GLU A 10 -6.59 21.91 -14.33
CA GLU A 10 -7.55 22.64 -13.49
C GLU A 10 -7.93 21.83 -12.24
N ALA A 11 -8.26 20.54 -12.42
CA ALA A 11 -8.56 19.65 -11.31
C ALA A 11 -7.37 19.48 -10.35
N GLY A 12 -6.14 19.37 -10.88
CA GLY A 12 -4.91 19.35 -10.09
C GLY A 12 -4.73 20.61 -9.24
N ASN A 13 -4.93 21.80 -9.83
CA ASN A 13 -4.84 23.08 -9.12
C ASN A 13 -5.90 23.21 -8.01
N ALA A 14 -7.13 22.75 -8.27
CA ALA A 14 -8.19 22.71 -7.26
C ALA A 14 -7.82 21.81 -6.07
N LEU A 15 -7.21 20.66 -6.32
CA LEU A 15 -6.71 19.76 -5.27
C LEU A 15 -5.59 20.41 -4.43
N LEU A 16 -4.67 21.15 -5.05
CA LEU A 16 -3.62 21.87 -4.34
C LEU A 16 -4.21 22.93 -3.39
N ALA A 17 -5.18 23.70 -3.88
CA ALA A 17 -5.87 24.70 -3.08
C ALA A 17 -6.62 24.08 -1.88
N GLU A 18 -7.31 22.95 -2.10
CA GLU A 18 -7.97 22.22 -1.01
C GLU A 18 -6.97 21.63 -0.01
N ALA A 19 -5.83 21.09 -0.48
CA ALA A 19 -4.78 20.56 0.39
C ALA A 19 -4.16 21.65 1.29
N ALA A 20 -4.04 22.88 0.79
CA ALA A 20 -3.60 24.02 1.60
C ALA A 20 -4.60 24.32 2.74
N ARG A 21 -5.90 24.31 2.45
CA ARG A 21 -6.96 24.51 3.46
C ARG A 21 -7.02 23.38 4.49
N LEU A 22 -6.84 22.13 4.06
CA LEU A 22 -6.82 20.97 4.97
C LEU A 22 -5.60 20.98 5.91
N ARG A 23 -4.47 21.55 5.49
CA ARG A 23 -3.28 21.70 6.33
C ARG A 23 -3.49 22.70 7.47
N SER A 24 -4.24 23.78 7.25
CA SER A 24 -4.55 24.75 8.29
C SER A 24 -5.61 24.27 9.30
N GLY A 25 -6.51 23.37 8.87
CA GLY A 25 -7.61 22.81 9.70
C GLY A 25 -7.27 21.57 10.53
N ARG A 26 -5.99 21.29 10.81
CA ARG A 26 -5.50 20.04 11.47
C ARG A 26 -6.06 19.76 12.88
N THR A 27 -6.77 20.70 13.49
CA THR A 27 -7.34 20.60 14.83
C THR A 27 -8.76 20.02 14.88
N GLN A 28 -9.41 19.82 13.74
CA GLN A 28 -10.80 19.34 13.71
C GLN A 28 -10.87 17.80 13.62
N PRO A 29 -11.67 17.14 14.48
CA PRO A 29 -11.99 15.73 14.33
C PRO A 29 -12.88 15.56 13.10
N ALA A 30 -12.31 15.13 11.99
CA ALA A 30 -13.05 14.80 10.77
C ALA A 30 -12.80 13.35 10.38
N SER A 31 -13.66 12.83 9.50
CA SER A 31 -13.45 11.58 8.74
C SER A 31 -12.07 11.56 8.06
N ASP A 32 -11.65 10.43 7.47
CA ASP A 32 -10.36 10.30 6.75
C ASP A 32 -10.28 11.14 5.45
N ARG A 33 -10.59 12.43 5.53
CA ARG A 33 -10.52 13.39 4.42
C ARG A 33 -9.07 13.56 3.95
N TRP A 34 -8.10 13.53 4.87
CA TRP A 34 -6.69 13.66 4.51
C TRP A 34 -6.16 12.47 3.70
N GLY A 35 -6.47 11.24 4.11
CA GLY A 35 -6.06 10.04 3.37
C GLY A 35 -6.73 10.00 2.00
N HIS A 36 -8.03 10.31 1.93
CA HIS A 36 -8.76 10.44 0.67
C HIS A 36 -8.16 11.51 -0.26
N HIS A 37 -7.90 12.72 0.27
CA HIS A 37 -7.35 13.82 -0.54
C HIS A 37 -5.94 13.54 -1.02
N LYS A 38 -5.11 12.92 -0.17
CA LYS A 38 -3.78 12.43 -0.57
C LYS A 38 -3.89 11.48 -1.76
N ARG A 39 -4.78 10.49 -1.72
CA ARG A 39 -4.96 9.56 -2.85
C ARG A 39 -5.38 10.27 -4.14
N ARG A 40 -6.25 11.30 -4.07
CA ARG A 40 -6.63 12.11 -5.23
C ARG A 40 -5.46 12.89 -5.83
N LEU A 41 -4.63 13.53 -4.98
CA LEU A 41 -3.40 14.20 -5.41
C LEU A 41 -2.46 13.23 -6.13
N LEU A 42 -2.26 12.03 -5.57
CA LEU A 42 -1.41 11.00 -6.16
C LEU A 42 -1.93 10.49 -7.50
N ALA A 43 -3.24 10.29 -7.65
CA ALA A 43 -3.82 9.90 -8.92
C ALA A 43 -3.57 10.95 -10.02
N HIS A 44 -3.70 12.25 -9.69
CA HIS A 44 -3.39 13.33 -10.64
C HIS A 44 -1.90 13.42 -10.93
N ALA A 45 -1.05 13.23 -9.93
CA ALA A 45 0.40 13.19 -10.12
C ALA A 45 0.81 12.05 -11.08
N GLN A 46 0.21 10.85 -10.97
CA GLN A 46 0.46 9.76 -11.92
C GLN A 46 -0.01 10.12 -13.34
N ALA A 47 -1.17 10.76 -13.50
CA ALA A 47 -1.66 11.17 -14.81
C ALA A 47 -0.77 12.25 -15.47
N LEU A 48 -0.31 13.23 -14.69
CA LEU A 48 0.55 14.30 -15.19
C LEU A 48 1.99 13.82 -15.41
N GLY A 49 2.59 13.24 -14.38
CA GLY A 49 4.01 12.89 -14.36
C GLY A 49 4.34 11.60 -15.11
N TRP A 50 3.53 10.54 -14.90
CA TRP A 50 3.68 9.32 -15.69
C TRP A 50 3.00 9.54 -17.03
N LEU A 51 1.67 9.53 -17.18
CA LEU A 51 1.02 9.50 -18.50
C LEU A 51 1.46 10.63 -19.46
N LEU A 52 1.51 11.89 -19.01
CA LEU A 52 1.85 13.02 -19.87
C LEU A 52 3.34 13.43 -19.86
N GLY A 53 4.19 12.83 -19.01
CA GLY A 53 5.60 13.22 -18.86
C GLY A 53 5.82 14.61 -18.23
N ASP A 54 4.79 15.23 -17.66
CA ASP A 54 4.83 16.58 -17.10
C ASP A 54 5.22 16.55 -15.62
N ARG A 55 6.52 16.29 -15.37
CA ARG A 55 7.09 16.18 -14.02
C ARG A 55 6.96 17.49 -13.24
N ALA A 56 7.19 18.62 -13.90
CA ALA A 56 7.12 19.94 -13.30
C ALA A 56 5.74 20.23 -12.67
N THR A 57 4.66 19.74 -13.29
CA THR A 57 3.31 19.90 -12.75
C THR A 57 2.93 18.79 -11.75
N ALA A 58 3.49 17.58 -11.89
CA ALA A 58 3.27 16.50 -10.93
C ALA A 58 3.94 16.74 -9.58
N ASP A 59 5.11 17.37 -9.55
CA ASP A 59 5.90 17.56 -8.33
C ASP A 59 5.20 18.35 -7.22
N PRO A 60 4.55 19.49 -7.50
CA PRO A 60 3.75 20.20 -6.49
C PRO A 60 2.65 19.32 -5.86
N LEU A 61 2.04 18.40 -6.62
CA LEU A 61 1.02 17.49 -6.11
C LEU A 61 1.62 16.44 -5.17
N LEU A 62 2.78 15.90 -5.54
CA LEU A 62 3.53 14.97 -4.70
C LEU A 62 3.97 15.62 -3.38
N ASP A 63 4.45 16.87 -3.42
CA ASP A 63 4.87 17.61 -2.24
C ASP A 63 3.69 17.98 -1.34
N ALA A 64 2.57 18.40 -1.95
CA ALA A 64 1.33 18.63 -1.21
C ALA A 64 0.85 17.34 -0.53
N ALA A 65 0.88 16.21 -1.23
CA ALA A 65 0.53 14.90 -0.68
C ALA A 65 1.44 14.51 0.49
N ALA A 66 2.76 14.67 0.37
CA ALA A 66 3.72 14.44 1.44
C ALA A 66 3.43 15.31 2.67
N GLY A 67 2.97 16.55 2.48
CA GLY A 67 2.56 17.47 3.54
C GLY A 67 1.30 17.05 4.32
N LEU A 68 0.52 16.08 3.83
CA LEU A 68 -0.69 15.57 4.51
C LEU A 68 -0.42 14.31 5.36
N ALA A 69 0.82 13.80 5.41
CA ALA A 69 1.14 12.54 6.07
C ALA A 69 0.84 12.47 7.57
N ASP A 70 0.91 13.61 8.24
CA ASP A 70 0.69 13.68 9.68
C ASP A 70 -0.78 13.87 10.10
N SER A 71 -1.74 13.71 9.19
CA SER A 71 -3.14 14.09 9.43
C SER A 71 -4.12 12.95 9.15
N GLY A 72 -5.27 12.93 9.83
CA GLY A 72 -6.28 11.89 9.67
C GLY A 72 -5.96 10.59 10.39
N PHE A 73 -6.62 9.51 9.97
CA PHE A 73 -6.54 8.20 10.63
C PHE A 73 -5.31 7.42 10.16
N ALA A 74 -4.45 7.05 11.12
CA ALA A 74 -3.20 6.32 10.91
C ALA A 74 -3.33 5.09 10.00
N GLY A 75 -4.38 4.28 10.19
CA GLY A 75 -4.62 3.07 9.39
C GLY A 75 -4.88 3.32 7.91
N PHE A 76 -5.38 4.51 7.55
CA PHE A 76 -5.53 4.93 6.15
C PHE A 76 -4.31 5.69 5.63
N GLN A 77 -3.59 6.39 6.52
CA GLN A 77 -2.38 7.12 6.15
C GLN A 77 -1.22 6.19 5.78
N ALA A 78 -1.03 5.09 6.50
CA ALA A 78 0.02 4.12 6.21
C ALA A 78 -0.01 3.63 4.74
N PRO A 79 -1.13 3.07 4.22
CA PRO A 79 -1.20 2.67 2.82
C PRO A 79 -1.14 3.87 1.85
N ALA A 80 -1.70 5.03 2.21
CA ALA A 80 -1.63 6.21 1.34
C ALA A 80 -0.19 6.76 1.21
N CYS A 81 0.64 6.64 2.24
CA CYS A 81 2.07 6.95 2.19
C CYS A 81 2.86 5.91 1.36
N LEU A 82 2.47 4.64 1.37
CA LEU A 82 3.04 3.64 0.44
C LEU A 82 2.72 4.01 -1.01
N THR A 83 1.47 4.40 -1.30
CA THR A 83 1.09 4.89 -2.64
C THR A 83 1.86 6.16 -3.02
N LEU A 84 2.17 7.05 -2.07
CA LEU A 84 3.03 8.21 -2.32
C LEU A 84 4.42 7.77 -2.76
N ALA A 85 5.08 6.87 -2.03
CA ALA A 85 6.38 6.33 -2.41
C ALA A 85 6.35 5.71 -3.82
N GLU A 86 5.30 4.94 -4.12
CA GLU A 86 5.11 4.34 -5.46
C GLU A 86 4.94 5.40 -6.54
N THR A 87 4.16 6.45 -6.26
CA THR A 87 3.88 7.52 -7.23
C THR A 87 5.11 8.38 -7.50
N VAL A 88 5.93 8.65 -6.48
CA VAL A 88 7.22 9.33 -6.67
C VAL A 88 8.08 8.55 -7.65
N ARG A 89 8.24 7.23 -7.42
CA ARG A 89 9.02 6.34 -8.29
C ARG A 89 8.44 6.25 -9.70
N LEU A 90 7.11 6.30 -9.85
CA LEU A 90 6.44 6.34 -11.15
C LEU A 90 6.73 7.62 -11.92
N CYS A 91 6.67 8.78 -11.28
CA CYS A 91 6.86 10.06 -11.96
C CYS A 91 8.33 10.37 -12.27
N HIS A 92 9.27 9.76 -11.53
CA HIS A 92 10.71 9.97 -11.66
C HIS A 92 11.40 8.74 -12.24
N GLU A 93 10.97 8.36 -13.44
CA GLU A 93 11.53 7.24 -14.21
C GLU A 93 13.04 7.42 -14.45
N GLY A 94 13.77 6.31 -14.42
CA GLY A 94 15.20 6.21 -14.74
C GLY A 94 15.85 4.93 -14.20
N ASP A 95 16.76 4.34 -14.98
CA ASP A 95 17.65 3.24 -14.59
C ASP A 95 19.12 3.73 -14.64
N PRO A 96 19.94 3.55 -13.60
CA PRO A 96 19.61 2.92 -12.33
C PRO A 96 18.68 3.79 -11.46
N PRO A 97 17.83 3.17 -10.63
CA PRO A 97 17.02 3.89 -9.67
C PRO A 97 17.96 4.63 -8.70
N VAL A 98 18.07 5.94 -8.87
CA VAL A 98 18.78 6.78 -7.90
C VAL A 98 17.96 6.74 -6.60
N PRO A 99 18.59 6.59 -5.42
CA PRO A 99 17.90 6.72 -4.14
C PRO A 99 17.21 8.08 -4.07
N ASP A 100 15.88 8.07 -4.24
CA ASP A 100 15.09 9.29 -4.15
C ASP A 100 14.73 9.51 -2.67
N ALA A 101 15.30 10.55 -2.08
CA ALA A 101 15.01 10.97 -0.71
C ALA A 101 13.49 11.15 -0.46
N ARG A 102 12.69 11.43 -1.48
CA ARG A 102 11.22 11.52 -1.40
C ARG A 102 10.58 10.14 -1.24
N VAL A 103 11.10 9.10 -1.89
CA VAL A 103 10.67 7.71 -1.66
C VAL A 103 10.97 7.31 -0.23
N ASP A 104 12.20 7.51 0.23
CA ASP A 104 12.59 7.16 1.61
C ASP A 104 11.77 7.92 2.66
N LYS A 105 11.53 9.21 2.42
CA LYS A 105 10.64 10.02 3.26
C LYS A 105 9.22 9.47 3.28
N ALA A 106 8.66 9.10 2.15
CA ALA A 106 7.31 8.53 2.08
C ALA A 106 7.21 7.17 2.78
N LEU A 107 8.24 6.33 2.68
CA LEU A 107 8.31 5.05 3.42
C LEU A 107 8.45 5.27 4.93
N HIS A 108 9.24 6.26 5.34
CA HIS A 108 9.33 6.66 6.74
C HIS A 108 7.97 7.16 7.26
N GLN A 109 7.28 8.00 6.49
CA GLN A 109 5.93 8.47 6.81
C GLN A 109 4.90 7.33 6.90
N ALA A 110 5.01 6.32 6.03
CA ALA A 110 4.15 5.13 6.09
C ALA A 110 4.37 4.39 7.42
N GLN A 111 5.63 4.18 7.80
CA GLN A 111 5.99 3.50 9.05
C GLN A 111 5.56 4.30 10.29
N GLN A 112 5.79 5.60 10.30
CA GLN A 112 5.28 6.49 11.36
C GLN A 112 3.76 6.39 11.47
N ALA A 113 3.03 6.43 10.36
CA ALA A 113 1.59 6.26 10.38
C ALA A 113 1.19 4.91 10.97
N ALA A 114 1.84 3.81 10.59
CA ALA A 114 1.58 2.49 11.18
C ALA A 114 1.80 2.44 12.69
N HIS A 115 2.87 3.05 13.20
CA HIS A 115 3.16 3.13 14.64
C HIS A 115 2.08 3.89 15.43
N ASN A 116 1.33 4.77 14.76
CA ASN A 116 0.26 5.58 15.34
C ASN A 116 -1.15 4.97 15.17
N VAL A 117 -1.26 3.74 14.64
CA VAL A 117 -2.52 3.00 14.68
C VAL A 117 -2.88 2.72 16.14
N GLN A 118 -4.12 3.03 16.52
CA GLN A 118 -4.58 2.95 17.91
C GLN A 118 -4.83 1.51 18.36
N ASP A 119 -5.46 0.70 17.50
CA ASP A 119 -5.66 -0.72 17.78
C ASP A 119 -4.31 -1.46 17.78
N PRO A 120 -3.92 -2.12 18.89
CA PRO A 120 -2.62 -2.76 19.02
C PRO A 120 -2.33 -3.82 17.95
N THR A 121 -3.30 -4.70 17.68
CA THR A 121 -3.16 -5.78 16.70
C THR A 121 -3.02 -5.22 15.29
N PHE A 122 -3.86 -4.24 14.93
CA PHE A 122 -3.79 -3.58 13.64
C PHE A 122 -2.50 -2.75 13.48
N CYS A 123 -2.00 -2.16 14.56
CA CYS A 123 -0.69 -1.50 14.60
C CYS A 123 0.43 -2.50 14.28
N ALA A 124 0.50 -3.60 15.02
CA ALA A 124 1.51 -4.64 14.80
C ALA A 124 1.46 -5.24 13.39
N ARG A 125 0.26 -5.50 12.85
CA ARG A 125 0.06 -5.96 11.47
C ARG A 125 0.52 -4.95 10.44
N THR A 126 0.08 -3.69 10.57
CA THR A 126 0.42 -2.65 9.60
C THR A 126 1.93 -2.38 9.60
N THR A 127 2.57 -2.33 10.77
CA THR A 127 4.02 -2.21 10.89
C THR A 127 4.74 -3.40 10.23
N ALA A 128 4.30 -4.63 10.50
CA ALA A 128 4.91 -5.82 9.91
C ALA A 128 4.78 -5.86 8.37
N ARG A 129 3.63 -5.43 7.82
CA ARG A 129 3.44 -5.26 6.37
C ARG A 129 4.47 -4.28 5.79
N ILE A 130 4.63 -3.12 6.41
CA ILE A 130 5.58 -2.09 5.97
C ILE A 130 7.02 -2.59 6.07
N ASN A 131 7.39 -3.26 7.16
CA ASN A 131 8.71 -3.87 7.31
C ASN A 131 9.03 -4.82 6.14
N THR A 132 8.07 -5.66 5.75
CA THR A 132 8.22 -6.58 4.61
C THR A 132 8.44 -5.84 3.31
N LEU A 133 7.59 -4.84 3.03
CA LEU A 133 7.70 -4.06 1.80
C LEU A 133 9.06 -3.36 1.73
N ARG A 134 9.49 -2.72 2.82
CA ARG A 134 10.79 -2.05 2.90
C ARG A 134 11.96 -3.02 2.74
N ARG A 135 11.87 -4.23 3.31
CA ARG A 135 12.95 -5.22 3.25
C ARG A 135 13.03 -5.94 1.91
N HIS A 136 11.90 -6.26 1.28
CA HIS A 136 11.85 -7.21 0.16
C HIS A 136 11.28 -6.66 -1.15
N TRP A 137 10.59 -5.52 -1.14
CA TRP A 137 9.85 -5.00 -2.31
C TRP A 137 10.22 -3.57 -2.72
N TRP A 138 10.98 -2.86 -1.90
CA TRP A 138 11.57 -1.56 -2.25
C TRP A 138 12.98 -1.64 -2.82
N PRO A 139 13.86 -2.54 -2.34
CA PRO A 139 15.12 -2.84 -3.02
C PRO A 139 14.89 -3.32 -4.46
N ALA A 140 15.94 -3.29 -5.28
CA ALA A 140 15.86 -3.84 -6.63
C ALA A 140 15.51 -5.34 -6.60
N PHE A 141 14.61 -5.77 -7.49
CA PHE A 141 14.22 -7.16 -7.65
C PHE A 141 13.97 -7.50 -9.13
N ALA A 142 14.14 -8.78 -9.48
CA ALA A 142 13.77 -9.29 -10.80
C ALA A 142 12.23 -9.38 -10.89
N LEU A 143 11.62 -8.45 -11.63
CA LEU A 143 10.17 -8.24 -11.66
C LEU A 143 9.43 -9.49 -12.16
N GLU A 144 9.89 -10.05 -13.27
CA GLU A 144 9.29 -11.21 -13.92
C GLU A 144 9.42 -12.46 -13.03
N ALA A 145 10.59 -12.69 -12.45
CA ALA A 145 10.82 -13.80 -11.53
C ALA A 145 9.97 -13.67 -10.25
N ARG A 146 9.80 -12.45 -9.72
CA ARG A 146 8.92 -12.22 -8.57
C ARG A 146 7.45 -12.42 -8.92
N ALA A 147 7.02 -12.00 -10.10
CA ALA A 147 5.65 -12.20 -10.56
C ALA A 147 5.28 -13.67 -10.69
N GLN A 148 6.19 -14.49 -11.22
CA GLN A 148 5.98 -15.94 -11.35
C GLN A 148 5.76 -16.65 -10.02
N ARG A 149 6.22 -16.07 -8.91
CA ARG A 149 6.07 -16.64 -7.55
C ARG A 149 4.79 -16.20 -6.84
N LEU A 150 4.02 -15.26 -7.39
CA LEU A 150 2.76 -14.80 -6.77
C LEU A 150 1.73 -15.93 -6.51
N PRO A 151 1.55 -16.94 -7.39
CA PRO A 151 0.64 -18.05 -7.11
C PRO A 151 1.03 -18.85 -5.86
N GLU A 152 2.32 -18.85 -5.51
CA GLU A 152 2.89 -19.54 -4.35
C GLU A 152 3.14 -18.61 -3.16
N ALA A 153 2.63 -17.37 -3.21
CA ALA A 153 2.91 -16.32 -2.24
C ALA A 153 2.72 -16.77 -0.79
N ARG A 154 1.73 -17.63 -0.51
CA ARG A 154 1.47 -18.19 0.83
C ARG A 154 2.64 -18.95 1.46
N HIS A 155 3.71 -19.24 0.72
CA HIS A 155 4.87 -20.01 1.21
C HIS A 155 6.17 -19.22 1.26
N GLY A 156 6.28 -18.06 0.60
CA GLY A 156 7.53 -17.29 0.59
C GLY A 156 7.59 -16.28 1.73
N VAL A 157 8.73 -16.20 2.42
CA VAL A 157 8.96 -15.23 3.51
C VAL A 157 8.71 -13.80 3.06
N GLU A 158 9.05 -13.44 1.82
CA GLU A 158 8.82 -12.09 1.28
C GLU A 158 7.34 -11.71 1.09
N PHE A 159 6.44 -12.69 1.11
CA PHE A 159 5.01 -12.51 0.94
C PHE A 159 4.26 -12.59 2.27
N ASN A 160 4.99 -12.80 3.37
CA ASN A 160 4.49 -12.78 4.74
C ASN A 160 4.85 -11.44 5.39
N ALA A 161 4.03 -10.97 6.32
CA ALA A 161 4.33 -9.77 7.10
C ALA A 161 5.53 -10.01 8.01
N LEU A 162 6.44 -9.05 8.14
CA LEU A 162 7.70 -9.20 8.87
C LEU A 162 7.58 -8.58 10.26
N HIS A 163 7.25 -9.39 11.24
CA HIS A 163 7.27 -8.98 12.64
C HIS A 163 8.71 -8.88 13.15
N ARG A 164 8.98 -7.86 13.97
CA ARG A 164 10.25 -7.71 14.69
C ARG A 164 9.98 -7.80 16.18
N VAL A 165 10.61 -8.78 16.82
CA VAL A 165 10.52 -8.98 18.26
C VAL A 165 11.15 -7.77 18.96
N GLY A 166 10.47 -7.22 19.96
CA GLY A 166 10.91 -6.03 20.68
C GLY A 166 10.78 -4.70 19.91
N GLN A 167 10.02 -4.66 18.81
CA GLN A 167 9.85 -3.43 18.01
C GLN A 167 9.50 -2.20 18.88
N ALA A 168 10.34 -1.16 18.83
CA ALA A 168 10.23 0.02 19.70
C ALA A 168 9.15 1.05 19.30
N TYR A 169 8.54 0.91 18.11
CA TYR A 169 7.52 1.82 17.56
C TYR A 169 7.88 3.33 17.65
N ASP A 170 9.15 3.70 17.40
CA ASP A 170 9.72 5.05 17.60
C ASP A 170 9.00 6.21 16.88
N GLY A 171 8.13 5.88 15.93
CA GLY A 171 7.30 6.84 15.20
C GLY A 171 6.02 7.24 15.93
N ARG A 172 5.71 6.64 17.07
CA ARG A 172 4.49 6.92 17.85
C ARG A 172 4.55 8.32 18.46
N ARG A 173 3.44 9.05 18.37
CA ARG A 173 3.34 10.41 18.90
C ARG A 173 3.26 10.40 20.43
N PRO A 174 3.87 11.38 21.13
CA PRO A 174 3.86 11.46 22.60
C PRO A 174 2.47 11.55 23.24
N ARG A 175 1.48 12.09 22.51
CA ARG A 175 0.07 12.16 22.96
C ARG A 175 -0.80 11.00 22.45
N GLY A 176 -0.19 9.98 21.84
CA GLY A 176 -0.88 8.76 21.43
C GLY A 176 -1.23 7.88 22.63
N GLN A 177 -2.17 6.95 22.44
CA GLN A 177 -2.44 5.89 23.42
C GLN A 177 -1.13 5.14 23.80
N PRO A 178 -1.08 4.48 24.97
CA PRO A 178 0.08 3.71 25.39
C PRO A 178 0.59 2.79 24.27
N SER A 179 1.91 2.60 24.22
CA SER A 179 2.54 1.63 23.31
C SER A 179 1.83 0.27 23.41
N PRO A 180 1.69 -0.51 22.32
CA PRO A 180 1.14 -1.88 22.36
C PRO A 180 2.05 -2.88 23.12
N ALA A 181 2.70 -2.42 24.19
CA ALA A 181 3.85 -2.97 24.89
C ALA A 181 3.78 -4.45 25.32
N PRO A 182 2.64 -5.13 25.50
CA PRO A 182 2.68 -6.58 25.77
C PRO A 182 2.98 -7.44 24.54
N GLN A 183 2.87 -6.90 23.32
CA GLN A 183 2.84 -7.68 22.08
C GLN A 183 4.20 -7.79 21.38
N GLY A 184 5.18 -6.97 21.79
CA GLY A 184 6.55 -7.01 21.28
C GLY A 184 7.43 -8.08 21.94
N ASN A 185 7.04 -8.60 23.11
CA ASN A 185 7.84 -9.56 23.89
C ASN A 185 7.34 -11.00 23.73
N ALA A 186 6.88 -11.36 22.54
CA ALA A 186 6.55 -12.75 22.28
C ALA A 186 7.83 -13.59 22.37
N GLN A 187 7.84 -14.55 23.29
CA GLN A 187 9.01 -15.37 23.59
C GLN A 187 9.18 -16.54 22.60
N ASN A 188 8.16 -16.84 21.79
CA ASN A 188 8.11 -17.93 20.82
C ASN A 188 7.04 -17.66 19.74
N LEU A 189 6.93 -18.54 18.74
CA LEU A 189 5.95 -18.39 17.66
C LEU A 189 4.51 -18.55 18.15
N ALA A 190 4.27 -19.38 19.17
CA ALA A 190 2.93 -19.57 19.74
C ALA A 190 2.37 -18.27 20.36
N ALA A 191 3.21 -17.50 21.05
CA ALA A 191 2.85 -16.19 21.57
C ALA A 191 2.55 -15.19 20.45
N LEU A 192 3.29 -15.22 19.34
CA LEU A 192 2.99 -14.39 18.16
C LEU A 192 1.69 -14.82 17.46
N GLN A 193 1.38 -16.11 17.41
CA GLN A 193 0.14 -16.60 16.82
C GLN A 193 -1.10 -16.03 17.52
N ALA A 194 -1.04 -15.79 18.84
CA ALA A 194 -2.13 -15.14 19.57
C ALA A 194 -2.38 -13.68 19.11
N LEU A 195 -1.33 -12.98 18.67
CA LEU A 195 -1.41 -11.64 18.09
C LEU A 195 -1.87 -11.67 16.62
N TYR A 196 -1.50 -12.72 15.90
CA TYR A 196 -1.81 -12.90 14.49
C TYR A 196 -2.58 -14.22 14.31
N PRO A 197 -3.90 -14.21 14.58
CA PRO A 197 -4.68 -15.44 14.66
C PRO A 197 -4.77 -16.11 13.29
N ARG A 198 -3.83 -17.01 13.02
CA ARG A 198 -3.71 -17.83 11.80
C ARG A 198 -3.47 -19.28 12.19
N PRO A 199 -3.81 -20.25 11.33
CA PRO A 199 -3.55 -21.65 11.63
C PRO A 199 -2.06 -21.91 11.89
N TRP A 200 -1.75 -22.68 12.94
CA TRP A 200 -0.38 -22.95 13.40
C TRP A 200 0.54 -23.47 12.29
N ALA A 201 0.05 -24.43 11.49
CA ALA A 201 0.82 -25.00 10.37
C ALA A 201 1.24 -23.95 9.33
N VAL A 202 0.45 -22.88 9.15
CA VAL A 202 0.76 -21.78 8.23
C VAL A 202 1.78 -20.82 8.87
N PHE A 203 1.79 -20.72 10.20
CA PHE A 203 2.70 -19.86 10.97
C PHE A 203 4.11 -20.44 11.09
N VAL A 204 4.23 -21.76 11.31
CA VAL A 204 5.53 -22.44 11.47
C VAL A 204 6.24 -22.61 10.13
N ARG A 205 5.51 -22.96 9.06
CA ARG A 205 6.11 -23.26 7.75
C ARG A 205 7.12 -22.21 7.24
N PRO A 206 6.84 -20.89 7.27
CA PRO A 206 7.81 -19.89 6.79
C PRO A 206 8.94 -19.58 7.79
N ASN A 207 8.91 -20.13 9.01
CA ASN A 207 9.89 -19.90 10.08
C ASN A 207 10.66 -21.17 10.48
N ASP A 208 10.53 -22.25 9.70
CA ASP A 208 11.15 -23.57 9.84
C ASP A 208 10.76 -24.40 11.09
N ALA A 209 10.70 -23.80 12.28
CA ALA A 209 10.28 -24.47 13.52
C ALA A 209 9.85 -23.46 14.60
N ASP A 210 9.12 -23.92 15.62
CA ASP A 210 8.95 -23.12 16.84
C ASP A 210 10.24 -23.12 17.65
N ARG A 211 10.70 -21.92 18.01
CA ARG A 211 11.94 -21.69 18.74
C ARG A 211 11.78 -20.51 19.70
N PRO A 212 12.61 -20.44 20.76
CA PRO A 212 12.78 -19.20 21.51
C PRO A 212 13.12 -18.05 20.55
N LEU A 213 12.47 -16.90 20.79
CA LEU A 213 12.67 -15.68 20.04
C LEU A 213 13.48 -14.68 20.88
N GLU A 214 14.48 -14.09 20.25
CA GLU A 214 15.34 -13.05 20.82
C GLU A 214 14.88 -11.65 20.35
N PRO A 215 15.23 -10.58 21.09
CA PRO A 215 15.02 -9.22 20.60
C PRO A 215 15.59 -9.02 19.18
N ASP A 216 14.88 -8.25 18.36
CA ASP A 216 15.15 -7.98 16.94
C ASP A 216 14.99 -9.16 15.97
N ASP A 217 14.63 -10.36 16.45
CA ASP A 217 14.30 -11.48 15.57
C ASP A 217 13.24 -11.08 14.54
N ALA A 218 13.52 -11.44 13.29
CA ALA A 218 12.65 -11.22 12.14
C ALA A 218 11.78 -12.46 11.92
N VAL A 219 10.48 -12.34 12.19
CA VAL A 219 9.52 -13.46 12.08
C VAL A 219 8.56 -13.22 10.93
N ALA A 220 8.44 -14.22 10.06
CA ALA A 220 7.51 -14.23 8.94
C ALA A 220 6.10 -14.59 9.44
N VAL A 221 5.18 -13.63 9.38
CA VAL A 221 3.81 -13.75 9.88
C VAL A 221 2.84 -13.82 8.69
N PRO A 222 2.02 -14.88 8.59
CA PRO A 222 1.02 -14.98 7.53
C PRO A 222 0.00 -13.85 7.61
N ASP A 223 -0.10 -13.05 6.55
CA ASP A 223 -1.04 -11.93 6.48
C ASP A 223 -1.64 -11.80 5.08
N PRO A 224 -2.94 -12.13 4.87
CA PRO A 224 -3.53 -12.05 3.54
C PRO A 224 -3.65 -10.59 3.08
N GLY A 225 -3.65 -9.63 4.01
CA GLY A 225 -3.73 -8.21 3.70
C GLY A 225 -2.44 -7.61 3.13
N LEU A 226 -1.32 -8.36 3.11
CA LEU A 226 -0.08 -7.91 2.50
C LEU A 226 -0.09 -8.07 0.97
N LEU A 227 -0.68 -9.15 0.45
CA LEU A 227 -0.63 -9.48 -0.96
C LEU A 227 -1.24 -8.39 -1.88
N PRO A 228 -2.35 -7.73 -1.51
CA PRO A 228 -2.85 -6.58 -2.27
C PRO A 228 -1.86 -5.40 -2.31
N LEU A 229 -1.13 -5.14 -1.23
CA LEU A 229 -0.11 -4.08 -1.19
C LEU A 229 1.09 -4.44 -2.10
N ILE A 230 1.48 -5.70 -2.13
CA ILE A 230 2.50 -6.22 -3.06
C ILE A 230 2.03 -6.04 -4.50
N ALA A 231 0.77 -6.38 -4.82
CA ALA A 231 0.20 -6.21 -6.15
C ALA A 231 0.23 -4.74 -6.59
N ALA A 232 -0.14 -3.80 -5.71
CA ALA A 232 -0.02 -2.37 -5.97
C ALA A 232 1.45 -1.97 -6.22
N ARG A 233 2.38 -2.35 -5.35
CA ARG A 233 3.81 -2.05 -5.50
C ARG A 233 4.41 -2.60 -6.80
N MET A 234 4.05 -3.82 -7.18
CA MET A 234 4.47 -4.44 -8.44
C MET A 234 3.88 -3.71 -9.65
N ALA A 235 2.61 -3.30 -9.60
CA ALA A 235 2.00 -2.49 -10.65
C ALA A 235 2.77 -1.17 -10.85
N ALA A 236 3.21 -0.53 -9.76
CA ALA A 236 4.07 0.64 -9.84
C ALA A 236 5.42 0.32 -10.48
N GLU A 237 6.04 -0.82 -10.13
CA GLU A 237 7.32 -1.24 -10.72
C GLU A 237 7.22 -1.47 -12.23
N VAL A 238 6.16 -2.14 -12.69
CA VAL A 238 5.92 -2.42 -14.11
C VAL A 238 5.90 -1.12 -14.91
N MET A 239 5.18 -0.11 -14.40
CA MET A 239 5.05 1.20 -15.04
C MET A 239 6.34 2.03 -14.93
N ALA A 240 7.02 2.02 -13.79
CA ALA A 240 8.26 2.79 -13.61
C ALA A 240 9.39 2.33 -14.55
N ARG A 241 9.39 1.05 -14.96
CA ARG A 241 10.35 0.50 -15.93
C ARG A 241 10.03 0.83 -17.38
N ALA A 242 8.94 1.54 -17.66
CA ALA A 242 8.55 1.95 -19.00
C ALA A 242 9.48 3.01 -19.59
N ASP A 243 10.14 3.81 -18.73
CA ASP A 243 11.10 4.85 -19.11
C ASP A 243 10.56 5.77 -20.21
N GLY A 244 9.36 6.34 -19.98
CA GLY A 244 8.67 7.22 -20.91
C GLY A 244 8.00 6.54 -22.10
N ALA A 245 8.29 5.27 -22.37
CA ALA A 245 7.73 4.52 -23.48
C ALA A 245 6.39 3.84 -23.15
N PRO A 246 5.58 3.46 -24.17
CA PRO A 246 4.48 2.54 -24.01
C PRO A 246 4.93 1.22 -23.37
N LEU A 247 4.06 0.60 -22.56
CA LEU A 247 4.35 -0.72 -22.02
C LEU A 247 4.30 -1.78 -23.12
N SER A 248 5.29 -2.68 -23.14
CA SER A 248 5.24 -3.86 -23.98
C SER A 248 4.03 -4.75 -23.66
N ALA A 249 3.56 -5.54 -24.63
CA ALA A 249 2.44 -6.46 -24.42
C ALA A 249 2.68 -7.42 -23.24
N GLY A 250 3.91 -7.86 -23.01
CA GLY A 250 4.29 -8.67 -21.85
C GLY A 250 4.09 -7.95 -20.52
N ARG A 251 4.48 -6.68 -20.44
CA ARG A 251 4.29 -5.84 -19.24
C ARG A 251 2.82 -5.51 -18.99
N LEU A 252 2.03 -5.25 -20.03
CA LEU A 252 0.58 -5.09 -19.91
C LEU A 252 -0.10 -6.37 -19.40
N ARG A 253 0.26 -7.54 -19.93
CA ARG A 253 -0.22 -8.83 -19.41
C ARG A 253 0.15 -9.04 -17.95
N LEU A 254 1.39 -8.72 -17.58
CA LEU A 254 1.82 -8.76 -16.18
C LEU A 254 0.97 -7.84 -15.31
N LEU A 255 0.78 -6.57 -15.70
CA LEU A 255 -0.05 -5.62 -14.96
C LEU A 255 -1.49 -6.11 -14.75
N ARG A 256 -2.11 -6.71 -15.78
CA ARG A 256 -3.44 -7.32 -15.69
C ARG A 256 -3.47 -8.52 -14.74
N SER A 257 -2.42 -9.34 -14.75
CA SER A 257 -2.33 -10.51 -13.86
C SER A 257 -2.26 -10.16 -12.37
N LEU A 258 -2.01 -8.89 -12.03
CA LEU A 258 -1.99 -8.39 -10.65
C LEU A 258 -3.40 -8.12 -10.09
N VAL A 259 -4.42 -7.99 -10.94
CA VAL A 259 -5.80 -7.64 -10.53
C VAL A 259 -6.38 -8.65 -9.53
N PRO A 260 -6.31 -9.99 -9.75
CA PRO A 260 -6.84 -10.97 -8.80
C PRO A 260 -6.23 -10.85 -7.40
N TYR A 261 -4.94 -10.52 -7.31
CA TYR A 261 -4.22 -10.37 -6.04
C TYR A 261 -4.60 -9.09 -5.29
N ALA A 262 -5.12 -8.09 -5.98
CA ALA A 262 -5.59 -6.84 -5.40
C ALA A 262 -7.07 -6.88 -4.98
N LEU A 263 -7.88 -7.81 -5.52
CA LEU A 263 -9.33 -7.93 -5.27
C LEU A 263 -9.76 -7.83 -3.79
N PRO A 264 -9.06 -8.48 -2.82
CA PRO A 264 -9.48 -8.46 -1.43
C PRO A 264 -9.39 -7.07 -0.76
N ASN A 265 -8.73 -6.09 -1.40
CA ASN A 265 -8.58 -4.74 -0.86
C ASN A 265 -8.99 -3.71 -1.91
N ALA A 266 -10.10 -3.01 -1.68
CA ALA A 266 -10.65 -2.04 -2.63
C ALA A 266 -9.65 -0.92 -3.00
N THR A 267 -8.88 -0.40 -2.04
CA THR A 267 -7.89 0.66 -2.32
C THR A 267 -6.73 0.17 -3.17
N ALA A 268 -6.24 -1.04 -2.90
CA ALA A 268 -5.20 -1.66 -3.73
C ALA A 268 -5.73 -1.98 -5.13
N LEU A 269 -6.94 -2.51 -5.24
CA LEU A 269 -7.61 -2.77 -6.52
C LEU A 269 -7.76 -1.49 -7.33
N ASP A 270 -8.31 -0.43 -6.75
CA ASP A 270 -8.47 0.86 -7.42
C ASP A 270 -7.11 1.39 -7.91
N THR A 271 -6.06 1.22 -7.11
CA THR A 271 -4.70 1.61 -7.49
C THR A 271 -4.17 0.81 -8.68
N VAL A 272 -4.33 -0.52 -8.67
CA VAL A 272 -3.90 -1.39 -9.79
C VAL A 272 -4.71 -1.10 -11.04
N LEU A 273 -6.03 -0.92 -10.93
CA LEU A 273 -6.91 -0.60 -12.06
C LEU A 273 -6.62 0.78 -12.63
N ALA A 274 -6.39 1.80 -11.79
CA ALA A 274 -6.00 3.13 -12.25
C ALA A 274 -4.69 3.08 -13.06
N ARG A 275 -3.70 2.33 -12.57
CA ARG A 275 -2.43 2.09 -13.26
C ARG A 275 -2.61 1.37 -14.58
N LEU A 276 -3.51 0.38 -14.64
CA LEU A 276 -3.88 -0.28 -15.89
C LEU A 276 -4.54 0.68 -16.88
N VAL A 277 -5.45 1.55 -16.43
CA VAL A 277 -6.08 2.58 -17.28
C VAL A 277 -5.03 3.54 -17.83
N LEU A 278 -4.12 4.04 -16.99
CA LEU A 278 -3.03 4.91 -17.43
C LEU A 278 -2.14 4.21 -18.46
N ALA A 279 -1.76 2.96 -18.20
CA ALA A 279 -0.96 2.17 -19.13
C ALA A 279 -1.66 1.97 -20.48
N GLN A 280 -2.97 1.74 -20.46
CA GLN A 280 -3.77 1.61 -21.67
C GLN A 280 -3.91 2.94 -22.43
N ALA A 281 -3.86 4.08 -21.76
CA ALA A 281 -3.87 5.40 -22.41
C ALA A 281 -2.56 5.72 -23.14
N ARG A 282 -1.45 5.04 -22.81
CA ARG A 282 -0.14 5.19 -23.47
C ARG A 282 0.15 4.19 -24.59
N ARG A 283 -0.71 3.21 -24.80
CA ARG A 283 -0.41 2.12 -25.75
C ARG A 283 -0.54 2.55 -27.21
N ASP A 284 0.20 1.86 -28.07
CA ASP A 284 0.13 2.06 -29.51
C ASP A 284 -0.96 1.17 -30.17
N GLU A 285 -1.25 0.00 -29.58
CA GLU A 285 -2.16 -1.00 -30.17
C GLU A 285 -3.61 -0.90 -29.63
N PRO A 286 -4.66 -1.22 -30.42
CA PRO A 286 -6.07 -1.24 -30.00
C PRO A 286 -6.40 -2.31 -28.93
N VAL A 287 -7.56 -2.22 -28.24
CA VAL A 287 -7.85 -3.09 -27.05
C VAL A 287 -8.45 -4.34 -27.64
N ASP A 288 -7.84 -5.49 -27.34
CA ASP A 288 -8.40 -6.76 -27.76
C ASP A 288 -9.60 -7.14 -26.87
N ALA A 289 -10.67 -7.63 -27.50
CA ALA A 289 -11.88 -8.09 -26.84
C ALA A 289 -11.61 -9.24 -25.86
N ALA A 290 -10.64 -10.11 -26.16
CA ALA A 290 -10.26 -11.19 -25.24
C ALA A 290 -9.66 -10.65 -23.94
N GLU A 291 -8.89 -9.55 -24.01
CA GLU A 291 -8.33 -8.88 -22.84
C GLU A 291 -9.43 -8.27 -21.94
N VAL A 292 -10.43 -7.64 -22.55
CA VAL A 292 -11.58 -7.09 -21.83
C VAL A 292 -12.37 -8.21 -21.16
N SER A 293 -12.58 -9.33 -21.85
CA SER A 293 -13.28 -10.49 -21.31
C SER A 293 -12.55 -11.11 -20.12
N ALA A 294 -11.24 -11.30 -20.22
CA ALA A 294 -10.41 -11.82 -19.12
C ALA A 294 -10.42 -10.91 -17.89
N LEU A 295 -10.36 -9.58 -18.09
CA LEU A 295 -10.45 -8.62 -16.99
C LEU A 295 -11.83 -8.62 -16.33
N ARG A 296 -12.91 -8.68 -17.13
CA ARG A 296 -14.27 -8.80 -16.61
C ARG A 296 -14.43 -10.07 -15.78
N ALA A 297 -14.01 -11.22 -16.29
CA ALA A 297 -14.08 -12.48 -15.55
C ALA A 297 -13.34 -12.42 -14.20
N ALA A 298 -12.17 -11.75 -14.15
CA ALA A 298 -11.45 -11.54 -12.88
C ALA A 298 -12.23 -10.63 -11.91
N LEU A 299 -12.88 -9.58 -12.41
CA LEU A 299 -13.68 -8.66 -11.60
C LEU A 299 -15.01 -9.29 -11.14
N ASP A 300 -15.61 -10.17 -11.94
CA ASP A 300 -16.83 -10.89 -11.61
C ASP A 300 -16.59 -11.91 -10.47
N GLY A 301 -15.35 -12.39 -10.33
CA GLY A 301 -14.90 -13.21 -9.19
C GLY A 301 -14.70 -12.43 -7.89
N ARG A 302 -15.04 -11.14 -7.83
CA ARG A 302 -14.88 -10.32 -6.62
C ARG A 302 -15.77 -10.88 -5.51
N PRO A 303 -15.23 -11.16 -4.31
CA PRO A 303 -16.06 -11.55 -3.18
C PRO A 303 -17.08 -10.44 -2.91
N THR A 304 -18.37 -10.75 -3.02
CA THR A 304 -19.43 -9.86 -2.58
C THR A 304 -19.42 -9.80 -1.06
N THR A 305 -19.80 -8.65 -0.50
CA THR A 305 -19.89 -8.39 0.95
C THR A 305 -20.80 -9.38 1.72
N ALA A 306 -21.47 -10.30 1.03
CA ALA A 306 -22.37 -11.30 1.58
C ALA A 306 -21.72 -12.65 1.92
N THR A 307 -20.45 -12.89 1.53
CA THR A 307 -19.76 -14.11 1.98
C THR A 307 -19.21 -13.84 3.39
N PRO A 308 -19.60 -14.60 4.43
CA PRO A 308 -18.87 -14.57 5.68
C PRO A 308 -17.49 -15.14 5.34
N LEU A 309 -16.55 -14.25 5.08
CA LEU A 309 -15.17 -14.63 4.95
C LEU A 309 -14.83 -15.28 6.31
N THR A 310 -14.65 -16.59 6.32
CA THR A 310 -13.95 -17.27 7.41
C THR A 310 -12.52 -16.72 7.60
N ASP A 311 -12.05 -15.93 6.61
CA ASP A 311 -10.85 -15.10 6.61
C ASP A 311 -11.13 -13.56 6.66
N ALA A 312 -12.35 -13.11 7.00
CA ALA A 312 -12.66 -11.67 7.10
C ALA A 312 -11.91 -11.13 8.29
N GLU A 313 -11.30 -9.98 8.07
CA GLU A 313 -10.93 -9.06 9.13
C GLU A 313 -12.17 -8.82 10.02
N PRO A 314 -12.17 -9.30 11.28
CA PRO A 314 -13.22 -8.89 12.20
C PRO A 314 -13.05 -7.40 12.41
N LEU A 315 -13.98 -6.60 11.89
CA LEU A 315 -14.20 -5.26 12.37
C LEU A 315 -14.60 -5.41 13.84
N THR A 316 -13.63 -5.33 14.74
CA THR A 316 -13.88 -5.33 16.19
C THR A 316 -14.91 -4.25 16.47
N ARG A 317 -16.11 -4.66 16.86
CA ARG A 317 -17.16 -3.75 17.31
C ARG A 317 -16.55 -2.89 18.41
N ARG A 318 -16.61 -1.57 18.25
CA ARG A 318 -16.31 -0.61 19.32
C ARG A 318 -17.10 -1.05 20.56
N PRO A 319 -16.48 -1.20 21.75
CA PRO A 319 -17.25 -1.22 22.98
C PRO A 319 -17.99 0.12 23.07
N VAL A 320 -19.31 0.05 23.17
CA VAL A 320 -20.16 1.21 23.48
C VAL A 320 -19.70 1.70 24.85
N PRO A 321 -19.28 2.96 25.02
CA PRO A 321 -19.00 3.49 26.35
C PRO A 321 -20.30 3.44 27.16
N GLN A 322 -20.33 2.61 28.20
CA GLN A 322 -21.38 2.72 29.21
C GLN A 322 -21.21 4.07 29.88
N LEU A 323 -22.21 4.93 29.75
CA LEU A 323 -22.28 6.16 30.52
C LEU A 323 -22.41 5.78 32.01
N PRO A 324 -21.68 6.47 32.91
CA PRO A 324 -21.82 6.22 34.34
C PRO A 324 -23.26 6.56 34.77
N SER A 325 -23.87 5.60 35.46
CA SER A 325 -25.13 5.73 36.18
C SER A 325 -24.98 6.57 37.45
#